data_AF-A0A6M1YVL0-F1
#
_entry.id   AF-A0A6M1YVL0-F1
#
_cell.length_a   1.000
_cell.length_b   1.000
_cell.length_c   1.000
_cell.angle_alpha   90.00
_cell.angle_beta   90.00
_cell.angle_gamma   90.00
#
_symmetry.space_group_name_H-M   'P 1'
#
loop_
_entity.id
_entity.type
_entity.pdbx_description
1 polymer ?
#
loop_
_entity_poly.entity_id
_entity_poly.type
_entity_poly.pdbx_seq_one_letter_code
_entity_poly.pdbx_strand_id
1 'polypeptide(L)'
;MTTKAITLNPIFTQDPKRSYIVNNRKAKIFKLAAIINFLVIAIFATYLLSLLSVSSATIPMIHIAIGIAAPILGISFSRLIILSKSYVKTAIFYKNVLKALNTLKAQSEEEIKKYLRKINSTPQDIKKSILAIAHFKAREIEKRFFLDEIEKLKKNDTTDQNLNYVLQKQIHEIWENEILRINLRQALIHHLIESPTSKKTLEEYGKVMPLSLGKRHASKLSNDDIYFIFKDKIQKQKQKKCLTSTQIRNLEISELSKIIFND
;
A
#
# COMPACT_ATOMS: atom_id res chain seq x y z
N MET A 1 -8.20 -2.25 -43.29
CA MET A 1 -8.69 -2.31 -41.89
C MET A 1 -7.51 -2.56 -40.96
N THR A 2 -6.97 -1.53 -40.31
CA THR A 2 -5.93 -1.69 -39.29
C THR A 2 -6.58 -2.16 -37.99
N THR A 3 -6.36 -3.41 -37.61
CA THR A 3 -6.63 -3.93 -36.26
C THR A 3 -5.85 -3.07 -35.26
N LYS A 4 -6.50 -2.05 -34.69
CA LYS A 4 -5.95 -1.34 -33.53
C LYS A 4 -5.74 -2.41 -32.46
N ALA A 5 -4.49 -2.73 -32.16
CA ALA A 5 -4.14 -3.53 -31.00
C ALA A 5 -4.80 -2.87 -29.78
N ILE A 6 -5.80 -3.53 -29.21
CA ILE A 6 -6.50 -3.06 -28.02
C ILE A 6 -5.51 -3.24 -26.88
N THR A 7 -4.71 -2.20 -26.61
CA THR A 7 -3.74 -2.17 -25.53
C THR A 7 -4.47 -2.17 -24.20
N LEU A 8 -4.20 -3.19 -23.36
CA LEU A 8 -4.68 -3.29 -21.98
C LEU A 8 -4.22 -2.09 -21.15
N ASN A 9 -4.95 -1.79 -20.07
CA ASN A 9 -4.55 -0.76 -19.10
C ASN A 9 -3.09 -0.98 -18.64
N PRO A 10 -2.26 0.08 -18.52
CA PRO A 10 -0.86 -0.04 -18.08
C PRO A 10 -0.69 -0.86 -16.79
N ILE A 11 -1.66 -0.78 -15.87
CA ILE A 11 -1.70 -1.55 -14.61
C ILE A 11 -1.70 -3.07 -14.88
N PHE A 12 -2.30 -3.52 -15.98
CA PHE A 12 -2.37 -4.91 -16.42
C PHE A 12 -1.26 -5.30 -17.39
N THR A 13 -0.52 -4.34 -17.93
CA THR A 13 0.63 -4.65 -18.81
C THR A 13 1.88 -5.05 -18.02
N GLN A 14 1.90 -4.83 -16.70
CA GLN A 14 2.99 -5.27 -15.85
C GLN A 14 2.93 -6.78 -15.64
N ASP A 15 3.93 -7.51 -16.15
CA ASP A 15 4.10 -8.93 -15.88
C ASP A 15 4.22 -9.18 -14.37
N PRO A 16 3.25 -9.88 -13.73
CA PRO A 16 3.29 -10.15 -12.30
C PRO A 16 4.51 -10.98 -11.90
N LYS A 17 5.02 -11.85 -12.80
CA LYS A 17 6.20 -12.68 -12.55
C LYS A 17 7.45 -11.82 -12.48
N ARG A 18 7.66 -10.95 -13.47
CA ARG A 18 8.74 -9.96 -13.46
C ARG A 18 8.66 -9.06 -12.23
N SER A 19 7.46 -8.56 -11.91
CA SER A 19 7.23 -7.69 -10.75
C SER A 19 7.58 -8.40 -9.43
N TYR A 20 7.18 -9.66 -9.25
CA TYR A 20 7.57 -10.48 -8.10
C TYR A 20 9.10 -10.61 -7.99
N ILE A 21 9.77 -11.01 -9.08
CA ILE A 21 11.23 -11.25 -9.08
C ILE A 21 12.00 -9.96 -8.74
N VAL A 22 11.65 -8.85 -9.38
CA VAL A 22 12.32 -7.55 -9.18
C VAL A 22 12.16 -7.09 -7.74
N ASN A 23 10.95 -7.14 -7.19
CA ASN A 23 10.71 -6.70 -5.81
C ASN A 23 11.39 -7.62 -4.79
N ASN A 24 11.40 -8.94 -5.02
CA ASN A 24 12.12 -9.88 -4.15
C ASN A 24 13.64 -9.65 -4.18
N ARG A 25 14.23 -9.39 -5.36
CA ARG A 25 15.65 -9.03 -5.49
C ARG A 25 15.96 -7.72 -4.77
N LYS A 26 15.17 -6.66 -5.00
CA LYS A 26 15.33 -5.37 -4.31
C LYS A 26 15.25 -5.55 -2.79
N ALA A 27 14.25 -6.27 -2.29
CA ALA A 27 14.11 -6.56 -0.86
C ALA A 27 15.39 -7.16 -0.25
N LYS A 28 15.98 -8.16 -0.93
CA LYS A 28 17.24 -8.79 -0.50
C LYS A 28 18.41 -7.82 -0.53
N ILE A 29 18.56 -7.02 -1.58
CA ILE A 29 19.62 -6.02 -1.71
C ILE A 29 19.53 -4.99 -0.58
N PHE A 30 18.35 -4.43 -0.33
CA PHE A 30 18.16 -3.44 0.75
C PHE A 30 18.36 -4.05 2.14
N LYS A 31 17.96 -5.31 2.35
CA LYS A 31 18.23 -6.03 3.60
C LYS A 31 19.74 -6.23 3.82
N LEU A 32 20.46 -6.65 2.78
CA LEU A 32 21.91 -6.83 2.84
C LEU A 32 22.62 -5.49 3.08
N ALA A 33 22.20 -4.42 2.38
CA ALA A 33 22.72 -3.08 2.59
C ALA A 33 22.47 -2.58 4.03
N ALA A 34 21.30 -2.86 4.61
CA ALA A 34 21.03 -2.53 6.01
C ALA A 34 21.96 -3.28 6.98
N ILE A 35 22.23 -4.56 6.72
CA ILE A 35 23.16 -5.37 7.53
C ILE A 35 24.59 -4.82 7.43
N ILE A 36 25.05 -4.51 6.21
CA ILE A 36 26.39 -3.92 6.00
C ILE A 36 26.48 -2.56 6.70
N ASN A 37 25.45 -1.70 6.57
CA ASN A 37 25.42 -0.40 7.22
C ASN A 37 25.48 -0.54 8.75
N PHE A 38 24.71 -1.48 9.31
CA PHE A 38 24.77 -1.80 10.74
C PHE A 38 26.17 -2.25 11.18
N LEU A 39 26.83 -3.11 10.39
CA LEU A 39 28.19 -3.56 10.68
C LEU A 39 29.20 -2.40 10.66
N VAL A 40 29.10 -1.50 9.69
CA VAL A 40 29.94 -0.28 9.61
C VAL A 40 29.70 0.61 10.83
N ILE A 41 28.44 0.82 11.22
CA ILE A 41 28.09 1.58 12.44
C ILE A 41 28.72 0.92 13.67
N ALA A 42 28.61 -0.40 13.79
CA ALA A 42 29.14 -1.14 14.94
C ALA A 42 30.67 -1.04 15.02
N ILE A 43 31.38 -1.23 13.90
CA ILE A 43 32.85 -1.10 13.82
C ILE A 43 33.29 0.33 14.15
N PHE A 44 32.58 1.33 13.62
CA PHE A 44 32.89 2.73 13.91
C PHE A 44 32.67 3.06 15.38
N ALA A 45 31.59 2.56 15.99
CA ALA A 45 31.31 2.74 17.40
C ALA A 45 32.36 2.06 18.30
N THR A 46 32.79 0.83 17.98
CA THR A 46 33.84 0.14 18.74
C THR A 46 35.19 0.84 18.60
N TYR A 47 35.52 1.35 17.40
CA TYR A 47 36.72 2.16 17.19
C TYR A 47 36.70 3.44 18.03
N LEU A 48 35.59 4.20 18.03
CA LEU A 48 35.47 5.39 18.85
C LEU A 48 35.55 5.09 20.35
N LEU A 49 34.97 3.97 20.80
CA LEU A 49 35.08 3.51 22.18
C LEU A 49 36.54 3.23 22.55
N SER A 50 37.33 2.64 21.65
CA SER A 50 38.76 2.39 21.86
C SER A 50 39.61 3.66 21.88
N LEU A 51 39.18 4.76 21.27
CA LEU A 51 39.88 6.05 21.30
C LEU A 51 39.60 6.86 22.58
N LEU A 52 38.45 6.64 23.22
CA LEU A 52 38.13 7.27 24.51
C LEU A 52 39.10 6.83 25.62
N SER A 53 39.73 5.65 25.48
CA SER A 53 40.72 5.14 26.43
C SER A 53 42.15 5.70 26.27
N VAL A 54 42.40 6.57 25.28
CA VAL A 54 43.79 6.96 24.90
C VAL A 54 44.19 8.36 25.39
N SER A 55 43.29 9.35 25.49
CA SER A 55 43.63 10.66 26.08
C SER A 55 42.40 11.50 26.45
N SER A 56 42.53 12.44 27.40
CA SER A 56 41.46 13.38 27.77
C SER A 56 41.16 14.44 26.69
N ALA A 57 42.13 14.76 25.83
CA ALA A 57 42.00 15.77 24.76
C ALA A 57 41.22 15.26 23.54
N THR A 58 41.13 13.94 23.34
CA THR A 58 40.39 13.31 22.24
C THR A 58 38.90 13.15 22.52
N ILE A 59 38.49 13.22 23.80
CA ILE A 59 37.11 13.03 24.25
C ILE A 59 36.13 14.04 23.63
N PRO A 60 36.39 15.36 23.59
CA PRO A 60 35.45 16.34 23.04
C PRO A 60 35.28 16.19 21.52
N MET A 61 36.38 15.88 20.81
CA MET A 61 36.36 15.70 19.36
C MET A 61 35.56 14.44 18.96
N ILE A 62 35.69 13.36 19.74
CA ILE A 62 34.89 12.13 19.58
C ILE A 62 33.41 12.41 19.85
N HIS A 63 33.06 13.19 20.88
CA HIS A 63 31.67 13.52 21.20
C HIS A 63 30.98 14.30 20.06
N ILE A 64 31.67 15.27 19.45
CA ILE A 64 31.15 16.02 18.30
C ILE A 64 30.96 15.09 17.09
N ALA A 65 31.94 14.23 16.82
CA ALA A 65 31.86 13.26 15.72
C ALA A 65 30.68 12.29 15.89
N ILE A 66 30.46 11.77 17.10
CA ILE A 66 29.30 10.92 17.42
C ILE A 66 27.99 11.71 17.25
N GLY A 67 27.93 12.92 17.80
CA GLY A 67 26.75 13.78 17.76
C GLY A 67 26.25 14.09 16.35
N ILE A 68 27.16 14.16 15.36
CA ILE A 68 26.82 14.41 13.95
C ILE A 68 26.63 13.09 13.17
N ALA A 69 27.51 12.10 13.36
CA ALA A 69 27.50 10.88 12.55
C ALA A 69 26.38 9.92 12.93
N ALA A 70 26.06 9.76 14.23
CA ALA A 70 25.09 8.78 14.69
C ALA A 70 23.66 9.04 14.15
N PRO A 71 23.13 10.30 14.13
CA PRO A 71 21.83 10.58 13.53
C PRO A 71 21.77 10.25 12.03
N ILE A 72 22.80 10.62 11.27
CA ILE A 72 22.86 10.42 9.80
C ILE A 72 22.88 8.93 9.46
N LEU A 73 23.69 8.16 10.19
CA LEU A 73 23.79 6.71 10.03
C LEU A 73 22.50 6.00 10.46
N GLY A 74 21.88 6.43 11.57
CA GLY A 74 20.59 5.92 12.03
C GLY A 74 19.44 6.18 11.04
N ILE A 75 19.38 7.37 10.45
CA ILE A 75 18.40 7.69 9.39
C ILE A 75 18.63 6.82 8.16
N SER A 76 19.88 6.60 7.77
CA SER A 76 20.21 5.76 6.62
C SER A 76 19.80 4.30 6.85
N PHE A 77 20.14 3.74 8.01
CA PHE A 77 19.77 2.39 8.40
C PHE A 77 18.24 2.20 8.45
N SER A 78 17.52 3.11 9.09
CA SER A 78 16.06 3.05 9.17
C SER A 78 15.39 3.11 7.79
N ARG A 79 15.87 3.99 6.89
CA ARG A 79 15.39 4.05 5.51
C ARG A 79 15.61 2.75 4.75
N LEU A 80 16.78 2.12 4.88
CA LEU A 80 17.07 0.83 4.21
C LEU A 80 16.13 -0.28 4.70
N ILE A 81 15.85 -0.35 6.00
CA ILE A 81 14.90 -1.32 6.56
C ILE A 81 13.48 -1.06 6.06
N ILE A 82 13.01 0.20 6.10
CA ILE A 82 11.67 0.57 5.63
C ILE A 82 11.51 0.21 4.15
N LEU A 83 12.50 0.52 3.32
CA LEU A 83 12.51 0.15 1.90
C LEU A 83 12.47 -1.37 1.72
N SER A 84 13.30 -2.12 2.43
CA SER A 84 13.31 -3.58 2.35
C SER A 84 11.92 -4.15 2.70
N LYS A 85 11.32 -3.72 3.81
CA LYS A 85 9.97 -4.14 4.24
C LYS A 85 8.92 -3.83 3.17
N SER A 86 8.96 -2.63 2.59
CA SER A 86 8.05 -2.23 1.50
C SER A 86 8.19 -3.14 0.27
N TYR A 87 9.42 -3.47 -0.13
CA TYR A 87 9.66 -4.38 -1.26
C TYR A 87 9.23 -5.82 -0.95
N VAL A 88 9.42 -6.32 0.28
CA VAL A 88 8.91 -7.62 0.71
C VAL A 88 7.39 -7.66 0.61
N LYS A 89 6.70 -6.65 1.15
CA LYS A 89 5.24 -6.54 1.07
C LYS A 89 4.75 -6.56 -0.38
N THR A 90 5.40 -5.79 -1.24
CA THR A 90 5.08 -5.74 -2.67
C THR A 90 5.33 -7.09 -3.37
N ALA A 91 6.42 -7.79 -3.03
CA ALA A 91 6.70 -9.12 -3.56
C ALA A 91 5.65 -10.15 -3.11
N ILE A 92 5.24 -10.13 -1.84
CA ILE A 92 4.17 -10.99 -1.32
C ILE A 92 2.86 -10.74 -2.07
N PHE A 93 2.51 -9.47 -2.32
CA PHE A 93 1.35 -9.12 -3.12
C PHE A 93 1.40 -9.74 -4.52
N TYR A 94 2.49 -9.56 -5.27
CA TYR A 94 2.61 -10.15 -6.61
C TYR A 94 2.68 -11.68 -6.61
N LYS A 95 3.21 -12.29 -5.55
CA LYS A 95 3.13 -13.76 -5.35
C LYS A 95 1.66 -14.21 -5.25
N ASN A 96 0.83 -13.48 -4.51
CA ASN A 96 -0.60 -13.77 -4.40
C ASN A 96 -1.34 -13.54 -5.73
N VAL A 97 -0.98 -12.50 -6.48
CA VAL A 97 -1.51 -12.28 -7.84
C VAL A 97 -1.18 -13.47 -8.75
N LEU A 98 0.06 -13.96 -8.75
CA LEU A 98 0.46 -15.12 -9.55
C LEU A 98 -0.30 -16.39 -9.17
N LYS A 99 -0.48 -16.64 -7.87
CA LYS A 99 -1.27 -17.77 -7.37
C LYS A 99 -2.71 -17.68 -7.89
N ALA A 100 -3.35 -16.51 -7.73
CA ALA A 100 -4.71 -16.27 -8.20
C ALA A 100 -4.83 -16.41 -9.73
N LEU A 101 -3.84 -15.90 -10.48
CA LEU A 101 -3.80 -15.98 -11.93
C LEU A 101 -3.72 -17.42 -12.43
N ASN A 102 -2.85 -18.24 -11.81
CA ASN A 102 -2.72 -19.65 -12.16
C ASN A 102 -4.00 -20.43 -11.85
N THR A 103 -4.64 -20.15 -10.71
CA THR A 103 -5.94 -20.73 -10.38
C THR A 103 -6.98 -20.33 -11.43
N LEU A 104 -7.14 -19.04 -11.73
CA LEU A 104 -8.13 -18.55 -12.69
C LEU A 104 -7.95 -19.14 -14.10
N LYS A 105 -6.71 -19.37 -14.55
CA LYS A 105 -6.43 -20.00 -15.84
C LYS A 105 -6.87 -21.46 -15.92
N ALA A 106 -6.98 -22.14 -14.78
CA ALA A 106 -7.41 -23.54 -14.71
C ALA A 106 -8.91 -23.69 -14.41
N GLN A 107 -9.61 -22.60 -14.07
CA GLN A 107 -11.05 -22.61 -13.77
C GLN A 107 -11.89 -22.53 -15.05
N SER A 108 -13.09 -23.10 -15.01
CA SER A 108 -14.09 -22.92 -16.07
C SER A 108 -14.62 -21.48 -16.10
N GLU A 109 -15.14 -21.05 -17.25
CA GLU A 109 -15.68 -19.69 -17.39
C GLU A 109 -16.88 -19.46 -16.46
N GLU A 110 -17.70 -20.49 -16.23
CA GLU A 110 -18.85 -20.50 -15.32
C GLU A 110 -18.43 -20.22 -13.87
N GLU A 111 -17.34 -20.81 -13.40
CA GLU A 111 -16.79 -20.54 -12.06
C GLU A 111 -16.32 -19.09 -11.92
N ILE A 112 -15.68 -18.56 -12.97
CA ILE A 112 -15.24 -17.16 -13.02
C ILE A 112 -16.47 -16.23 -13.00
N LYS A 113 -17.51 -16.54 -13.78
CA LYS A 113 -18.79 -15.80 -13.79
C LYS A 113 -19.47 -15.83 -12.42
N LYS A 114 -19.46 -16.97 -11.72
CA LYS A 114 -20.01 -17.08 -10.35
C LYS A 114 -19.28 -16.14 -9.38
N TYR A 115 -17.95 -16.06 -9.49
CA TYR A 115 -17.17 -15.11 -8.69
C TYR A 115 -17.47 -13.65 -9.07
N LEU A 116 -17.56 -13.34 -10.37
CA LEU A 116 -17.87 -11.99 -10.86
C LEU A 116 -19.24 -11.48 -10.39
N ARG A 117 -20.25 -12.36 -10.37
CA ARG A 117 -21.57 -12.05 -9.78
C ARG A 117 -21.47 -11.69 -8.30
N LYS A 118 -20.62 -12.38 -7.52
CA LYS A 118 -20.41 -12.09 -6.10
C LYS A 118 -19.83 -10.69 -5.87
N ILE A 119 -19.01 -10.19 -6.78
CA ILE A 119 -18.40 -8.86 -6.68
C ILE A 119 -19.14 -7.80 -7.50
N ASN A 120 -20.40 -8.08 -7.90
CA ASN A 120 -21.24 -7.17 -8.66
C ASN A 120 -20.52 -6.62 -9.92
N SER A 121 -19.94 -7.51 -10.74
CA SER A 121 -19.20 -7.14 -11.94
C SER A 121 -19.61 -7.97 -13.16
N THR A 122 -19.72 -7.31 -14.31
CA THR A 122 -20.05 -7.92 -15.61
C THR A 122 -19.05 -7.45 -16.67
N PRO A 123 -17.89 -8.13 -16.82
CA PRO A 123 -16.85 -7.69 -17.73
C PRO A 123 -17.30 -7.78 -19.19
N GLN A 124 -16.91 -6.80 -20.00
CA GLN A 124 -17.10 -6.83 -21.45
C GLN A 124 -16.33 -7.97 -22.13
N ASP A 125 -15.17 -8.33 -21.57
CA ASP A 125 -14.30 -9.40 -22.05
C ASP A 125 -13.65 -10.12 -20.86
N ILE A 126 -14.17 -11.31 -20.52
CA ILE A 126 -13.69 -12.11 -19.38
C ILE A 126 -12.21 -12.44 -19.54
N LYS A 127 -11.77 -12.86 -20.74
CA LYS A 127 -10.38 -13.29 -20.99
C LYS A 127 -9.40 -12.15 -20.72
N LYS A 128 -9.72 -10.94 -21.18
CA LYS A 128 -8.90 -9.74 -20.90
C LYS A 128 -8.96 -9.30 -19.44
N SER A 129 -10.04 -9.63 -18.74
CA SER A 129 -10.25 -9.27 -17.33
C SER A 129 -9.56 -10.22 -16.34
N ILE A 130 -9.10 -11.40 -16.77
CA ILE A 130 -8.50 -12.42 -15.88
C ILE A 130 -7.40 -11.84 -14.99
N LEU A 131 -6.51 -11.00 -15.53
CA LEU A 131 -5.45 -10.40 -14.74
C LEU A 131 -5.99 -9.40 -13.72
N ALA A 132 -6.98 -8.59 -14.10
CA ALA A 132 -7.67 -7.68 -13.17
C ALA A 132 -8.34 -8.45 -12.03
N ILE A 133 -9.03 -9.55 -12.34
CA ILE A 133 -9.66 -10.45 -11.37
C ILE A 133 -8.59 -11.05 -10.43
N ALA A 134 -7.42 -11.43 -10.94
CA ALA A 134 -6.32 -11.93 -10.11
C ALA A 134 -5.81 -10.86 -9.14
N HIS A 135 -5.66 -9.61 -9.60
CA HIS A 135 -5.31 -8.48 -8.74
C HIS A 135 -6.38 -8.21 -7.68
N PHE A 136 -7.66 -8.31 -8.04
CA PHE A 136 -8.77 -8.14 -7.10
C PHE A 136 -8.72 -9.19 -5.99
N LYS A 137 -8.60 -10.48 -6.35
CA LYS A 137 -8.47 -11.58 -5.39
C LYS A 137 -7.25 -11.41 -4.47
N ALA A 138 -6.11 -10.95 -5.00
CA ALA A 138 -4.92 -10.69 -4.19
C ALA A 138 -5.13 -9.57 -3.16
N ARG A 139 -5.89 -8.53 -3.52
CA ARG A 139 -6.28 -7.45 -2.59
C ARG A 139 -7.27 -7.91 -1.53
N GLU A 140 -8.19 -8.83 -1.85
CA GLU A 140 -9.07 -9.43 -0.84
C GLU A 140 -8.26 -10.19 0.23
N ILE A 141 -7.22 -10.93 -0.17
CA ILE A 141 -6.34 -11.64 0.76
C ILE A 141 -5.59 -10.65 1.65
N GLU A 142 -5.02 -9.59 1.06
CA GLU A 142 -4.32 -8.55 1.81
C GLU A 142 -5.24 -7.82 2.80
N LYS A 143 -6.48 -7.51 2.39
CA LYS A 143 -7.49 -6.90 3.28
C LYS A 143 -7.81 -7.79 4.46
N ARG A 144 -8.02 -9.10 4.24
CA ARG A 144 -8.30 -10.06 5.32
C ARG A 144 -7.16 -10.13 6.32
N PHE A 145 -5.90 -10.17 5.86
CA PHE A 145 -4.73 -10.16 6.73
C PHE A 145 -4.75 -8.97 7.71
N PHE A 146 -5.07 -7.77 7.24
CA PHE A 146 -5.14 -6.57 8.08
C PHE A 146 -6.35 -6.56 9.03
N LEU A 147 -7.48 -7.12 8.59
CA LEU A 147 -8.64 -7.30 9.46
C LEU A 147 -8.32 -8.27 10.60
N ASP A 148 -7.65 -9.39 10.31
CA ASP A 148 -7.20 -10.36 11.31
C ASP A 148 -6.19 -9.73 12.30
N GLU A 149 -5.32 -8.84 11.81
CA GLU A 149 -4.38 -8.08 12.66
C GLU A 149 -5.14 -7.16 13.63
N ILE A 150 -6.16 -6.44 13.16
CA ILE A 150 -7.03 -5.64 14.02
C ILE A 150 -7.75 -6.51 15.05
N GLU A 151 -8.27 -7.68 14.66
CA GLU A 151 -8.92 -8.58 15.60
C GLU A 151 -7.96 -9.08 16.69
N LYS A 152 -6.69 -9.35 16.34
CA LYS A 152 -5.67 -9.71 17.33
C LYS A 152 -5.38 -8.55 18.28
N LEU A 153 -5.26 -7.33 17.76
CA LEU A 153 -5.05 -6.14 18.61
C LEU A 153 -6.23 -5.90 19.56
N LYS A 154 -7.46 -6.12 19.10
CA LYS A 154 -8.68 -5.99 19.93
C LYS A 154 -8.78 -7.03 21.05
N LYS A 155 -8.13 -8.19 20.90
CA LYS A 155 -8.09 -9.24 21.94
C LYS A 155 -7.14 -8.92 23.08
N ASN A 156 -6.24 -7.95 22.90
CA ASN A 156 -5.37 -7.47 23.98
C ASN A 156 -6.17 -6.55 24.89
N ASP A 157 -6.92 -7.15 25.82
CA ASP A 157 -7.64 -6.40 26.84
C ASP A 157 -6.64 -5.86 27.87
N THR A 158 -6.75 -4.57 28.21
CA THR A 158 -5.88 -3.91 29.17
C THR A 158 -6.61 -2.78 29.88
N THR A 159 -6.40 -2.72 31.19
CA THR A 159 -6.91 -1.63 32.04
C THR A 159 -5.97 -0.42 32.06
N ASP A 160 -4.75 -0.54 31.52
CA ASP A 160 -3.81 0.57 31.40
C ASP A 160 -4.26 1.53 30.30
N GLN A 161 -4.54 2.78 30.68
CA GLN A 161 -5.04 3.82 29.77
C GLN A 161 -4.04 4.16 28.66
N ASN A 162 -2.74 4.18 28.96
CA ASN A 162 -1.70 4.48 27.96
C ASN A 162 -1.58 3.34 26.96
N LEU A 163 -1.59 2.10 27.42
CA LEU A 163 -1.52 0.94 26.54
C LEU A 163 -2.77 0.83 25.67
N ASN A 164 -3.96 1.07 26.24
CA ASN A 164 -5.21 1.11 25.49
C ASN A 164 -5.17 2.19 24.39
N TYR A 165 -4.68 3.40 24.71
CA TYR A 165 -4.48 4.46 23.72
C TYR A 165 -3.55 4.04 22.57
N VAL A 166 -2.42 3.38 22.89
CA VAL A 166 -1.49 2.87 21.87
C VAL A 166 -2.14 1.82 20.98
N LEU A 167 -2.90 0.88 21.54
CA LEU A 167 -3.61 -0.16 20.79
C LEU A 167 -4.69 0.45 19.88
N GLN A 168 -5.49 1.38 20.39
CA GLN A 168 -6.48 2.14 19.62
C GLN A 168 -5.84 2.87 18.44
N LYS A 169 -4.70 3.51 18.68
CA LYS A 169 -3.94 4.20 17.63
C LYS A 169 -3.47 3.23 16.54
N GLN A 170 -2.92 2.08 16.91
CA GLN A 170 -2.48 1.06 15.95
C GLN A 170 -3.64 0.52 15.11
N ILE A 171 -4.77 0.19 15.73
CA ILE A 171 -5.97 -0.28 15.03
C ILE A 171 -6.43 0.75 14.00
N HIS A 172 -6.45 2.02 14.39
CA HIS A 172 -6.85 3.12 13.52
C HIS A 172 -5.87 3.31 12.36
N GLU A 173 -4.55 3.25 12.63
CA GLU A 173 -3.53 3.32 11.60
C GLU A 173 -3.65 2.20 10.55
N ILE A 174 -3.98 0.97 10.96
CA ILE A 174 -4.23 -0.14 10.03
C ILE A 174 -5.47 0.13 9.18
N TRP A 175 -6.57 0.58 9.78
CA TRP A 175 -7.79 0.92 9.05
C TRP A 175 -7.53 1.95 7.96
N GLU A 176 -6.89 3.06 8.31
CA GLU A 176 -6.66 4.16 7.37
C GLU A 176 -5.59 3.84 6.33
N ASN A 177 -4.40 3.43 6.77
CA ASN A 177 -3.26 3.30 5.88
C ASN A 177 -3.35 2.07 4.98
N GLU A 178 -4.06 1.04 5.43
CA GLU A 178 -4.13 -0.23 4.72
C GLU A 178 -5.53 -0.47 4.16
N ILE A 179 -6.55 -0.59 5.01
CA ILE A 179 -7.88 -1.06 4.56
C ILE A 179 -8.55 -0.06 3.60
N LEU A 180 -8.60 1.23 3.94
CA LEU A 180 -9.23 2.23 3.06
C LEU A 180 -8.50 2.35 1.71
N ARG A 181 -7.16 2.27 1.71
CA ARG A 181 -6.37 2.27 0.47
C ARG A 181 -6.63 1.03 -0.37
N ILE A 182 -6.83 -0.14 0.27
CA ILE A 182 -7.19 -1.37 -0.44
C ILE A 182 -8.57 -1.23 -1.07
N ASN A 183 -9.57 -0.70 -0.36
CA ASN A 183 -10.91 -0.48 -0.91
C ASN A 183 -10.87 0.40 -2.17
N LEU A 184 -10.14 1.52 -2.14
CA LEU A 184 -9.96 2.38 -3.32
C LEU A 184 -9.26 1.67 -4.48
N ARG A 185 -8.22 0.88 -4.20
CA ARG A 185 -7.54 0.08 -5.23
C ARG A 185 -8.46 -1.00 -5.80
N GLN A 186 -9.29 -1.62 -4.98
CA GLN A 186 -10.28 -2.60 -5.43
C GLN A 186 -11.38 -1.95 -6.27
N ALA A 187 -11.81 -0.73 -5.95
CA ALA A 187 -12.76 0.03 -6.79
C ALA A 187 -12.17 0.32 -8.18
N LEU A 188 -10.89 0.73 -8.25
CA LEU A 188 -10.20 0.87 -9.54
C LEU A 188 -10.16 -0.45 -10.31
N ILE A 189 -9.73 -1.53 -9.65
CA ILE A 189 -9.65 -2.84 -10.30
C ILE A 189 -11.04 -3.29 -10.77
N HIS A 190 -12.09 -3.02 -9.99
CA HIS A 190 -13.48 -3.31 -10.37
C HIS A 190 -13.88 -2.57 -11.64
N HIS A 191 -13.66 -1.25 -11.72
CA HIS A 191 -13.89 -0.48 -12.94
C HIS A 191 -13.14 -1.07 -14.15
N LEU A 192 -11.92 -1.51 -13.93
CA LEU A 192 -11.09 -2.09 -14.98
C LEU A 192 -11.47 -3.54 -15.34
N ILE A 193 -12.15 -4.29 -14.45
CA ILE A 193 -12.78 -5.56 -14.80
C ILE A 193 -13.97 -5.27 -15.72
N GLU A 194 -14.78 -4.25 -15.41
CA GLU A 194 -15.93 -3.87 -16.24
C GLU A 194 -15.49 -3.30 -17.60
N SER A 195 -14.40 -2.51 -17.62
CA SER A 195 -13.84 -1.88 -18.82
C SER A 195 -12.34 -2.19 -18.99
N PRO A 196 -11.97 -3.42 -19.41
CA PRO A 196 -10.57 -3.86 -19.48
C PRO A 196 -9.73 -3.14 -20.56
N THR A 197 -10.40 -2.37 -21.43
CA THR A 197 -9.78 -1.56 -22.50
C THR A 197 -9.53 -0.11 -22.08
N SER A 198 -10.00 0.31 -20.90
CA SER A 198 -9.75 1.64 -20.35
C SER A 198 -8.24 1.86 -20.17
N LYS A 199 -7.73 2.97 -20.71
CA LYS A 199 -6.32 3.35 -20.57
C LYS A 199 -6.04 4.26 -19.37
N LYS A 200 -7.10 4.70 -18.69
CA LYS A 200 -6.97 5.74 -17.66
C LYS A 200 -6.24 5.19 -16.42
N THR A 201 -5.35 5.99 -15.85
CA THR A 201 -4.62 5.66 -14.61
C THR A 201 -5.34 6.23 -13.38
N LEU A 202 -5.11 5.66 -12.18
CA LEU A 202 -5.74 6.18 -10.93
C LEU A 202 -5.46 7.68 -10.73
N GLU A 203 -4.26 8.12 -11.09
CA GLU A 203 -3.79 9.52 -10.97
C GLU A 203 -4.49 10.46 -11.97
N GLU A 204 -5.00 9.93 -13.07
CA GLU A 204 -5.85 10.65 -14.02
C GLU A 204 -7.27 10.82 -13.50
N TYR A 205 -7.74 9.96 -12.60
CA TYR A 205 -9.06 10.08 -11.97
C TYR A 205 -9.02 10.93 -10.69
N GLY A 206 -7.94 10.90 -9.91
CA GLY A 206 -7.79 11.78 -8.76
C GLY A 206 -6.57 11.51 -7.90
N LYS A 207 -6.49 12.22 -6.76
CA LYS A 207 -5.36 12.12 -5.82
C LYS A 207 -5.88 11.79 -4.42
N VAL A 208 -5.24 10.80 -3.80
CA VAL A 208 -5.39 10.54 -2.35
C VAL A 208 -4.78 11.73 -1.60
N MET A 209 -5.58 12.40 -0.78
CA MET A 209 -5.08 13.44 0.12
C MET A 209 -5.18 12.94 1.56
N PRO A 210 -4.11 12.33 2.10
CA PRO A 210 -4.10 11.97 3.51
C PRO A 210 -4.12 13.26 4.35
N LEU A 211 -5.05 13.35 5.31
CA LEU A 211 -5.05 14.43 6.29
C LEU A 211 -3.87 14.26 7.27
N SER A 212 -3.35 15.36 7.82
CA SER A 212 -2.31 15.32 8.86
C SER A 212 -2.90 14.79 10.18
N LEU A 213 -2.06 14.26 11.09
CA LEU A 213 -2.56 13.68 12.36
C LEU A 213 -3.41 14.68 13.17
N GLY A 214 -3.04 15.96 13.19
CA GLY A 214 -3.80 17.02 13.85
C GLY A 214 -5.13 17.34 13.16
N LYS A 215 -5.16 17.40 11.82
CA LYS A 215 -6.42 17.58 11.07
C LYS A 215 -7.35 16.36 11.19
N ARG A 216 -6.78 15.16 11.38
CA ARG A 216 -7.48 13.88 11.60
C ARG A 216 -8.11 13.75 13.00
N HIS A 217 -7.46 14.30 14.03
CA HIS A 217 -8.07 14.37 15.37
C HIS A 217 -9.27 15.34 15.40
N ALA A 218 -9.16 16.46 14.68
CA ALA A 218 -10.25 17.44 14.56
C ALA A 218 -11.44 16.89 13.72
N SER A 219 -11.19 16.14 12.64
CA SER A 219 -12.26 15.58 11.80
C SER A 219 -13.02 14.42 12.45
N LYS A 220 -12.37 13.64 13.34
CA LYS A 220 -13.06 12.64 14.19
C LYS A 220 -14.15 13.27 15.06
N LEU A 221 -14.03 14.56 15.38
CA LEU A 221 -15.04 15.32 16.11
C LEU A 221 -16.11 15.93 15.19
N SER A 222 -15.85 16.06 13.89
CA SER A 222 -16.74 16.78 12.95
C SER A 222 -17.36 15.92 11.85
N ASN A 223 -17.02 14.64 11.71
CA ASN A 223 -17.45 13.74 10.62
C ASN A 223 -17.08 14.18 9.18
N ASP A 224 -16.28 15.25 9.01
CA ASP A 224 -15.96 15.85 7.69
C ASP A 224 -14.65 15.34 7.06
N ASP A 225 -14.48 14.03 7.08
CA ASP A 225 -13.17 13.42 6.92
C ASP A 225 -12.85 13.11 5.44
N ILE A 226 -12.45 14.11 4.66
CA ILE A 226 -12.14 13.95 3.22
C ILE A 226 -10.87 13.09 3.02
N TYR A 227 -11.00 11.96 2.34
CA TYR A 227 -9.94 10.98 2.13
C TYR A 227 -9.46 10.88 0.67
N PHE A 228 -10.35 11.12 -0.29
CA PHE A 228 -10.00 11.10 -1.72
C PHE A 228 -10.63 12.29 -2.44
N ILE A 229 -9.84 12.98 -3.29
CA ILE A 229 -10.32 14.08 -4.13
C ILE A 229 -10.17 13.69 -5.59
N PHE A 230 -11.28 13.74 -6.32
CA PHE A 230 -11.31 13.65 -7.77
C PHE A 230 -11.00 15.02 -8.35
N LYS A 231 -10.01 15.08 -9.24
CA LYS A 231 -9.83 16.21 -10.14
C LYS A 231 -10.15 15.70 -11.51
N ASP A 232 -11.41 15.77 -11.89
CA ASP A 232 -11.76 15.53 -13.28
C ASP A 232 -11.12 16.65 -14.11
N LYS A 233 -10.19 16.27 -15.00
CA LYS A 233 -9.56 17.19 -15.94
C LYS A 233 -10.45 17.44 -17.16
N ILE A 234 -11.51 16.65 -17.35
CA ILE A 234 -12.25 16.59 -18.61
C ILE A 234 -13.47 17.53 -18.59
N GLN A 235 -14.09 17.77 -17.43
CA GLN A 235 -15.16 18.75 -17.33
C GLN A 235 -14.61 20.15 -17.04
N LYS A 236 -14.96 21.11 -17.92
CA LYS A 236 -14.76 22.56 -17.71
C LYS A 236 -15.46 23.11 -16.46
N GLN A 237 -16.16 22.27 -15.68
CA GLN A 237 -16.69 22.58 -14.36
C GLN A 237 -15.81 21.95 -13.27
N LYS A 238 -15.19 22.81 -12.46
CA LYS A 238 -14.28 22.49 -11.35
C LYS A 238 -15.00 21.83 -10.15
N GLN A 239 -15.88 20.87 -10.34
CA GLN A 239 -16.47 20.16 -9.20
C GLN A 239 -15.50 19.10 -8.69
N LYS A 240 -14.80 19.43 -7.59
CA LYS A 240 -14.05 18.44 -6.82
C LYS A 240 -15.07 17.52 -6.17
N LYS A 241 -15.19 16.28 -6.65
CA LYS A 241 -15.88 15.23 -5.89
C LYS A 241 -14.94 14.80 -4.75
N CYS A 242 -15.46 14.72 -3.53
CA CYS A 242 -14.71 14.33 -2.34
C CYS A 242 -15.36 13.09 -1.75
N LEU A 243 -14.56 12.06 -1.45
CA LEU A 243 -15.02 10.89 -0.69
C LEU A 243 -14.45 10.92 0.71
N THR A 244 -15.31 10.67 1.69
CA THR A 244 -14.90 10.57 3.09
C THR A 244 -14.37 9.19 3.45
N SER A 245 -13.61 9.11 4.54
CA SER A 245 -13.14 7.82 5.09
C SER A 245 -14.31 6.88 5.41
N THR A 246 -15.41 7.42 5.95
CA THR A 246 -16.66 6.68 6.22
C THR A 246 -17.31 6.14 4.96
N GLN A 247 -17.39 6.94 3.89
CA GLN A 247 -17.93 6.48 2.61
C GLN A 247 -17.08 5.32 2.05
N ILE A 248 -15.76 5.46 2.05
CA ILE A 248 -14.85 4.41 1.54
C ILE A 248 -14.92 3.15 2.39
N ARG A 249 -15.21 3.28 3.69
CA ARG A 249 -15.35 2.15 4.61
C ARG A 249 -16.63 1.37 4.37
N ASN A 250 -17.75 2.07 4.16
CA ASN A 250 -19.09 1.49 4.26
C ASN A 250 -19.70 1.13 2.90
N LEU A 251 -19.29 1.79 1.82
CA LEU A 251 -19.83 1.51 0.48
C LEU A 251 -19.31 0.18 -0.05
N GLU A 252 -20.14 -0.49 -0.86
CA GLU A 252 -19.68 -1.63 -1.62
C GLU A 252 -18.62 -1.21 -2.64
N ILE A 253 -17.72 -2.12 -3.01
CA ILE A 253 -16.66 -1.82 -3.98
C ILE A 253 -17.22 -1.43 -5.35
N SER A 254 -18.35 -2.00 -5.75
CA SER A 254 -19.06 -1.66 -7.00
C SER A 254 -19.65 -0.24 -6.94
N GLU A 255 -20.26 0.15 -5.83
CA GLU A 255 -20.79 1.50 -5.62
C GLU A 255 -19.67 2.53 -5.57
N LEU A 256 -18.60 2.21 -4.84
CA LEU A 256 -17.40 3.02 -4.77
C LEU A 256 -16.79 3.19 -6.17
N SER A 257 -16.68 2.11 -6.95
CA SER A 257 -16.23 2.16 -8.34
C SER A 257 -17.09 3.12 -9.19
N LYS A 258 -18.42 3.02 -9.09
CA LYS A 258 -19.34 3.91 -9.81
C LYS A 258 -19.17 5.38 -9.42
N ILE A 259 -19.13 5.70 -8.13
CA ILE A 259 -19.00 7.10 -7.67
C ILE A 259 -17.68 7.71 -8.16
N ILE A 260 -16.64 6.89 -8.26
CA ILE A 260 -15.31 7.32 -8.66
C ILE A 260 -15.18 7.45 -10.19
N PHE A 261 -15.70 6.48 -10.94
CA PHE A 261 -15.34 6.28 -12.34
C PHE A 261 -16.51 6.41 -13.33
N ASN A 262 -17.76 6.45 -12.86
CA ASN A 262 -18.91 6.75 -13.70
C ASN A 262 -19.25 8.24 -13.59
N ASP A 263 -19.37 8.87 -14.75
CA ASP A 263 -19.92 10.21 -14.92
C ASP A 263 -21.45 10.19 -14.82
#